data_AF-A0A9C9KB06-F1
#
_entry.id   AF-A0A9C9KB06-F1
#
_cell.length_a   1.000
_cell.length_b   1.000
_cell.length_c   1.000
_cell.angle_alpha   90.00
_cell.angle_beta   90.00
_cell.angle_gamma   90.00
#
_symmetry.space_group_name_H-M   'P 1'
#
loop_
_entity.id
_entity.type
_entity.pdbx_description
1 polymer ?
#
loop_
_entity_poly.entity_id
_entity_poly.type
_entity_poly.pdbx_seq_one_letter_code
_entity_poly.pdbx_strand_id
1 'polypeptide(L)'
;MVWTTACFDPTQFYPLCTRCTLPPFFKTEKMIKNIIMVKGISSTVVLMLLTVLLFSCAPVIKRELMEGAVLNPSFESLKRSPSDSRGKIFVLGGIIVDTKVTREGSLIEAVYVPVDSMGDLEGVEEGSEGRFLALYPKGKGLLDPLIYKPEREITVAGKFMGLREGKIGEMEYVYPVFEIEGVHLWKEPKPYYAVPPVYPGLYYYPQWWDYSWWGYPYPLYRPYW
;
A
#
# COMPACT_ATOMS: atom_id res chain seq x y z
N MET A 1 51.91 -4.40 -9.29
CA MET A 1 52.29 -5.42 -10.27
C MET A 1 51.34 -6.59 -10.04
N VAL A 2 50.13 -6.63 -10.64
CA VAL A 2 49.80 -7.21 -11.98
C VAL A 2 50.50 -8.56 -12.13
N TRP A 3 49.86 -9.72 -12.27
CA TRP A 3 48.86 -10.21 -13.25
C TRP A 3 47.98 -11.29 -12.54
N THR A 4 46.85 -11.83 -13.01
CA THR A 4 46.41 -12.18 -14.35
C THR A 4 44.92 -12.53 -14.32
N THR A 5 44.27 -12.28 -15.45
CA THR A 5 42.87 -12.45 -15.85
C THR A 5 42.43 -13.91 -16.12
N ALA A 6 41.10 -14.05 -16.31
CA ALA A 6 40.36 -15.07 -17.07
C ALA A 6 39.74 -16.20 -16.21
N CYS A 7 38.54 -16.74 -16.47
CA CYS A 7 37.73 -16.78 -17.67
C CYS A 7 36.23 -16.64 -17.37
N PHE A 8 35.54 -16.04 -18.32
CA PHE A 8 34.14 -16.21 -18.67
C PHE A 8 33.99 -17.61 -19.31
N ASP A 9 33.02 -18.44 -18.91
CA ASP A 9 32.06 -19.00 -19.89
C ASP A 9 30.86 -19.71 -19.22
N PRO A 10 29.66 -19.66 -19.85
CA PRO A 10 28.42 -20.29 -19.42
C PRO A 10 28.17 -21.64 -20.12
N THR A 11 27.18 -22.39 -19.64
CA THR A 11 26.52 -23.57 -20.27
C THR A 11 27.26 -24.93 -20.34
N GLN A 12 26.80 -25.91 -19.55
CA GLN A 12 26.69 -27.38 -19.84
C GLN A 12 26.09 -28.10 -18.60
N PHE A 13 24.86 -28.63 -18.59
CA PHE A 13 24.30 -29.90 -19.15
C PHE A 13 24.52 -31.19 -18.31
N TYR A 14 23.47 -31.57 -17.57
CA TYR A 14 22.97 -32.93 -17.18
C TYR A 14 23.79 -33.87 -16.24
N PRO A 15 23.31 -35.11 -15.95
CA PRO A 15 22.43 -35.48 -14.83
C PRO A 15 23.03 -36.60 -13.91
N LEU A 16 22.33 -36.91 -12.81
CA LEU A 16 22.37 -38.15 -12.01
C LEU A 16 23.66 -39.00 -12.00
N CYS A 17 24.37 -39.01 -10.87
CA CYS A 17 25.16 -40.18 -10.48
C CYS A 17 25.11 -40.44 -8.96
N THR A 18 24.97 -41.72 -8.68
CA THR A 18 24.65 -42.43 -7.44
C THR A 18 25.80 -42.45 -6.43
N ARG A 19 25.44 -42.70 -5.16
CA ARG A 19 26.27 -43.04 -3.98
C ARG A 19 27.00 -41.88 -3.28
N CYS A 20 26.40 -41.44 -2.18
CA CYS A 20 27.18 -41.18 -0.96
C CYS A 20 26.56 -41.99 0.18
N THR A 21 27.26 -43.07 0.53
CA THR A 21 27.16 -43.77 1.80
C THR A 21 27.34 -42.79 2.96
N LEU A 22 26.48 -42.92 3.97
CA LEU A 22 26.58 -42.23 5.27
C LEU A 22 27.99 -42.31 5.88
N PRO A 23 28.51 -41.20 6.42
CA PRO A 23 29.35 -41.23 7.60
C PRO A 23 28.57 -40.74 8.84
N PRO A 24 29.08 -41.05 10.04
CA PRO A 24 28.27 -41.49 11.15
C PRO A 24 27.76 -40.35 12.03
N PHE A 25 26.64 -40.65 12.69
CA PHE A 25 26.22 -40.14 14.00
C PHE A 25 27.29 -39.32 14.73
N PHE A 26 27.24 -37.99 14.61
CA PHE A 26 28.02 -37.08 15.42
C PHE A 26 27.10 -36.16 16.23
N LYS A 27 26.65 -36.72 17.35
CA LYS A 27 26.51 -36.06 18.66
C LYS A 27 25.66 -34.78 18.69
N THR A 28 24.34 -34.97 18.77
CA THR A 28 23.29 -33.96 19.00
C THR A 28 23.26 -33.34 20.41
N GLU A 29 24.25 -33.60 21.27
CA GLU A 29 24.17 -33.16 22.68
C GLU A 29 24.63 -31.72 22.93
N LYS A 30 25.36 -31.09 22.01
CA LYS A 30 25.97 -29.76 22.28
C LYS A 30 25.17 -28.55 21.81
N MET A 31 24.18 -28.70 20.93
CA MET A 31 23.42 -27.55 20.42
C MET A 31 22.17 -27.19 21.24
N ILE A 32 21.80 -27.97 22.27
CA ILE A 32 20.68 -27.64 23.15
C ILE A 32 21.09 -26.68 24.28
N LYS A 33 22.39 -26.57 24.61
CA LYS A 33 22.83 -25.73 25.74
C LYS A 33 22.80 -24.22 25.50
N ASN A 34 22.67 -23.74 24.25
CA ASN A 34 22.52 -22.31 23.96
C ASN A 34 21.06 -21.81 23.96
N ILE A 35 20.06 -22.69 24.08
CA ILE A 35 18.67 -22.31 24.42
C ILE A 35 18.55 -21.99 25.92
N ILE A 36 19.54 -22.38 26.74
CA ILE A 36 19.55 -22.20 28.20
C ILE A 36 20.28 -20.90 28.63
N MET A 37 20.35 -19.90 27.76
CA MET A 37 20.70 -18.50 28.10
C MET A 37 19.43 -17.66 28.35
N VAL A 38 18.30 -18.29 28.69
CA VAL A 38 17.08 -17.65 29.21
C VAL A 38 16.86 -18.09 30.67
N LYS A 39 17.94 -18.24 31.44
CA LYS A 39 17.90 -18.81 32.80
C LYS A 39 17.68 -17.80 33.93
N GLY A 40 17.35 -16.55 33.58
CA GLY A 40 17.07 -15.48 34.53
C GLY A 40 15.99 -14.50 34.09
N ILE A 41 15.31 -14.77 32.97
CA ILE A 41 14.23 -13.90 32.49
C ILE A 41 12.94 -14.45 33.10
N SER A 42 12.46 -13.78 34.15
CA SER A 42 11.24 -14.13 34.87
C SER A 42 10.09 -14.37 33.91
N SER A 43 9.25 -15.40 34.16
CA SER A 43 8.07 -15.72 33.35
C SER A 43 7.16 -14.50 33.13
N THR A 44 7.14 -13.57 34.09
CA THR A 44 6.45 -12.28 33.98
C THR A 44 7.03 -11.37 32.90
N VAL A 45 8.35 -11.37 32.68
CA VAL A 45 9.02 -10.58 31.63
C VAL A 45 8.73 -11.19 30.26
N VAL A 46 8.67 -12.52 30.13
CA VAL A 46 8.28 -13.18 28.87
C VAL A 46 6.81 -12.90 28.55
N LEU A 47 5.93 -12.94 29.55
CA LEU A 47 4.52 -12.62 29.38
C LEU A 47 4.31 -11.13 29.05
N MET A 48 5.08 -10.22 29.66
CA MET A 48 5.05 -8.79 29.39
C MET A 48 5.60 -8.45 27.99
N LEU A 49 6.63 -9.16 27.52
CA LEU A 49 7.14 -9.01 26.16
C LEU A 49 6.13 -9.53 25.12
N LEU A 50 5.42 -10.62 25.44
CA LEU A 50 4.39 -11.21 24.60
C LEU A 50 3.15 -10.30 24.49
N THR A 51 2.74 -9.64 25.59
CA THR A 51 1.64 -8.67 25.54
C THR A 51 2.01 -7.43 24.75
N VAL A 52 3.25 -6.93 24.84
CA VAL A 52 3.72 -5.80 24.02
C VAL A 52 3.70 -6.13 22.52
N LEU A 53 3.97 -7.37 22.13
CA LEU A 53 3.91 -7.81 20.73
C LEU A 53 2.48 -7.90 20.17
N LEU A 54 1.47 -8.03 21.02
CA LEU A 54 0.07 -8.18 20.59
C LEU A 54 -0.65 -6.86 20.25
N PHE A 55 -0.07 -5.69 20.59
CA PHE A 55 -0.68 -4.36 20.35
C PHE A 55 -0.10 -3.60 19.15
N SER A 56 0.58 -4.27 18.22
CA SER A 56 1.10 -3.65 17.00
C SER A 56 0.00 -3.43 15.94
N CYS A 57 -0.88 -2.46 16.17
CA CYS A 57 -1.66 -1.87 15.09
C CYS A 57 -0.82 -0.74 14.46
N ALA A 58 -0.37 -0.94 13.22
CA ALA A 58 0.44 0.02 12.47
C ALA A 58 -0.50 0.92 11.63
N PRO A 59 -0.65 2.21 11.97
CA PRO A 59 -1.52 3.11 11.22
C PRO A 59 -0.96 3.44 9.83
N VAL A 60 -1.86 3.79 8.90
CA VAL A 60 -1.56 4.14 7.51
C VAL A 60 -0.65 5.37 7.39
N ILE A 61 -0.88 6.33 8.30
CA ILE A 61 -0.13 7.58 8.44
C ILE A 61 0.55 7.59 9.82
N LYS A 62 1.68 8.31 9.96
CA LYS A 62 2.37 8.49 11.25
C LYS A 62 1.41 9.01 12.31
N ARG A 63 1.39 8.38 13.50
CA ARG A 63 0.51 8.75 14.63
C ARG A 63 0.60 10.24 14.99
N GLU A 64 1.80 10.82 14.92
CA GLU A 64 2.03 12.24 15.24
C GLU A 64 1.22 13.18 14.34
N LEU A 65 1.00 12.80 13.07
CA LEU A 65 0.20 13.61 12.15
C LEU A 65 -1.30 13.44 12.38
N MET A 66 -1.74 12.34 12.98
CA MET A 66 -3.16 12.06 13.22
C MET A 66 -3.67 12.69 14.52
N GLU A 67 -2.85 12.73 15.58
CA GLU A 67 -3.25 13.15 16.93
C GLU A 67 -3.71 14.63 17.02
N GLY A 68 -3.32 15.46 16.05
CA GLY A 68 -3.74 16.86 15.94
C GLY A 68 -4.42 17.23 14.63
N ALA A 69 -4.74 16.25 13.77
CA ALA A 69 -5.35 16.52 12.48
C ALA A 69 -6.87 16.45 12.52
N VAL A 70 -7.48 17.23 11.65
CA VAL A 70 -8.91 17.14 11.37
C VAL A 70 -9.11 16.11 10.26
N LEU A 71 -9.87 15.06 10.55
CA LEU A 71 -10.27 14.06 9.58
C LEU A 71 -11.40 14.60 8.70
N ASN A 72 -11.42 14.23 7.42
CA ASN A 72 -12.54 14.46 6.50
C ASN A 72 -13.06 15.91 6.48
N PRO A 73 -12.21 16.89 6.11
CA PRO A 73 -12.66 18.28 6.08
C PRO A 73 -13.70 18.52 5.01
N SER A 74 -14.78 19.20 5.39
CA SER A 74 -15.75 19.70 4.42
C SER A 74 -15.13 20.76 3.51
N PHE A 75 -15.14 20.53 2.20
CA PHE A 75 -14.56 21.46 1.23
C PHE A 75 -15.32 22.79 1.17
N GLU A 76 -16.62 22.75 1.41
CA GLU A 76 -17.43 23.96 1.53
C GLU A 76 -16.99 24.83 2.71
N SER A 77 -16.69 24.20 3.86
CA SER A 77 -16.22 24.90 5.04
C SER A 77 -14.85 25.55 4.81
N LEU A 78 -13.95 24.86 4.12
CA LEU A 78 -12.64 25.42 3.73
C LEU A 78 -12.78 26.62 2.76
N LYS A 79 -13.80 26.61 1.89
CA LYS A 79 -14.09 27.71 0.97
C LYS A 79 -14.70 28.93 1.66
N ARG A 80 -15.55 28.72 2.68
CA ARG A 80 -16.19 29.81 3.44
C ARG A 80 -15.20 30.58 4.32
N SER A 81 -14.28 29.89 5.00
CA SER A 81 -13.29 30.51 5.91
C SER A 81 -11.87 29.95 5.72
N PRO A 82 -11.20 30.29 4.59
CA PRO A 82 -9.87 29.75 4.29
C PRO A 82 -8.77 30.24 5.24
N SER A 83 -8.92 31.42 5.84
CA SER A 83 -7.95 31.96 6.82
C SER A 83 -7.84 31.10 8.07
N ASP A 84 -8.96 30.60 8.57
CA ASP A 84 -9.05 29.94 9.88
C ASP A 84 -8.57 28.48 9.81
N SER A 85 -8.64 27.92 8.60
CA SER A 85 -8.16 26.58 8.29
C SER A 85 -6.69 26.57 7.88
N ARG A 86 -6.13 27.75 7.55
CA ARG A 86 -4.76 27.85 7.05
C ARG A 86 -3.76 27.36 8.09
N GLY A 87 -2.92 26.44 7.65
CA GLY A 87 -1.86 25.89 8.46
C GLY A 87 -2.25 24.78 9.42
N LYS A 88 -3.53 24.40 9.50
CA LYS A 88 -3.97 23.18 10.18
C LYS A 88 -3.64 21.95 9.33
N ILE A 89 -3.42 20.83 10.00
CA ILE A 89 -3.20 19.54 9.36
C ILE A 89 -4.56 18.86 9.17
N PHE A 90 -4.79 18.36 7.97
CA PHE A 90 -5.96 17.58 7.61
C PHE A 90 -5.53 16.22 7.08
N VAL A 91 -6.31 15.19 7.40
CA VAL A 91 -6.16 13.88 6.78
C VAL A 91 -7.39 13.62 5.91
N LEU A 92 -7.13 13.32 4.65
CA LEU A 92 -8.15 13.05 3.66
C LEU A 92 -7.67 11.94 2.71
N GLY A 93 -8.62 11.17 2.23
CA GLY A 93 -8.41 10.18 1.20
C GLY A 93 -8.60 10.79 -0.18
N GLY A 94 -8.05 10.13 -1.20
CA GLY A 94 -8.40 10.45 -2.55
C GLY A 94 -7.98 9.43 -3.59
N ILE A 95 -8.62 9.53 -4.75
CA ILE A 95 -8.27 8.78 -5.96
C ILE A 95 -7.57 9.74 -6.91
N ILE A 96 -6.36 9.39 -7.34
CA ILE A 96 -5.54 10.23 -8.21
C ILE A 96 -6.21 10.38 -9.57
N VAL A 97 -6.42 11.62 -9.99
CA VAL A 97 -6.81 11.97 -11.36
C VAL A 97 -5.57 12.17 -12.21
N ASP A 98 -4.61 12.94 -11.70
CA ASP A 98 -3.38 13.28 -12.43
C ASP A 98 -2.27 13.67 -11.46
N THR A 99 -1.02 13.45 -11.88
CA THR A 99 0.18 13.82 -11.11
C THR A 99 1.16 14.54 -12.03
N LYS A 100 1.48 15.80 -11.69
CA LYS A 100 2.38 16.67 -12.48
C LYS A 100 3.57 17.10 -11.65
N VAL A 101 4.75 17.07 -12.25
CA VAL A 101 5.94 17.68 -11.66
C VAL A 101 6.00 19.16 -12.06
N THR A 102 5.98 20.04 -11.07
CA THR A 102 6.00 21.50 -11.25
C THR A 102 7.27 22.10 -10.64
N ARG A 103 7.43 23.43 -10.73
CA ARG A 103 8.53 24.15 -10.08
C ARG A 103 8.47 24.11 -8.55
N GLU A 104 7.25 24.03 -8.00
CA GLU A 104 6.99 23.97 -6.55
C GLU A 104 7.27 22.56 -5.99
N GLY A 105 7.10 21.53 -6.82
CA GLY A 105 7.27 20.11 -6.48
C GLY A 105 6.30 19.22 -7.24
N SER A 106 5.99 18.04 -6.71
CA SER A 106 4.99 17.14 -7.31
C SER A 106 3.59 17.57 -6.89
N LEU A 107 2.74 17.90 -7.86
CA LEU A 107 1.36 18.29 -7.66
C LEU A 107 0.46 17.13 -8.06
N ILE A 108 -0.33 16.63 -7.10
CA ILE A 108 -1.31 15.57 -7.31
C ILE A 108 -2.70 16.21 -7.33
N GLU A 109 -3.48 15.96 -8.38
CA GLU A 109 -4.91 16.21 -8.42
C GLU A 109 -5.64 14.91 -8.05
N ALA A 110 -6.49 14.97 -7.03
CA ALA A 110 -7.23 13.80 -6.57
C ALA A 110 -8.70 14.12 -6.29
N VAL A 111 -9.56 13.13 -6.54
CA VAL A 111 -10.97 13.12 -6.12
C VAL A 111 -11.02 12.80 -4.64
N TYR A 112 -11.80 13.56 -3.87
CA TYR A 112 -11.94 13.35 -2.43
C TYR A 112 -12.64 12.03 -2.11
N VAL A 113 -12.08 11.32 -1.14
CA VAL A 113 -12.64 10.09 -0.55
C VAL A 113 -12.51 10.19 0.98
N PRO A 114 -13.58 9.92 1.75
CA PRO A 114 -13.49 9.94 3.20
C PRO A 114 -12.56 8.85 3.72
N VAL A 115 -11.96 9.11 4.88
CA VAL A 115 -11.08 8.18 5.59
C VAL A 115 -11.58 7.91 7.00
N ASP A 116 -11.28 6.72 7.51
CA ASP A 116 -11.59 6.33 8.87
C ASP A 116 -10.59 6.91 9.89
N SER A 117 -10.75 6.54 11.15
CA SER A 117 -9.86 6.94 12.25
C SER A 117 -8.41 6.43 12.14
N MET A 118 -8.13 5.46 11.27
CA MET A 118 -6.80 4.91 10.99
C MET A 118 -6.18 5.45 9.69
N GLY A 119 -6.96 6.20 8.90
CA GLY A 119 -6.58 6.71 7.59
C GLY A 119 -6.89 5.73 6.44
N ASP A 120 -7.67 4.68 6.70
CA ASP A 120 -8.20 3.75 5.71
C ASP A 120 -9.30 4.41 4.89
N LEU A 121 -9.39 4.10 3.60
CA LEU A 121 -10.42 4.66 2.72
C LEU A 121 -11.76 3.95 2.96
N GLU A 122 -12.82 4.71 3.26
CA GLU A 122 -14.17 4.15 3.49
C GLU A 122 -14.95 3.89 2.19
N GLY A 123 -14.31 4.11 1.03
CA GLY A 123 -14.92 3.94 -0.29
C GLY A 123 -15.48 5.24 -0.86
N VAL A 124 -15.78 5.24 -2.16
CA VAL A 124 -16.31 6.41 -2.85
C VAL A 124 -17.83 6.44 -2.66
N GLU A 125 -18.33 7.34 -1.83
CA GLU A 125 -19.76 7.61 -1.76
C GLU A 125 -20.27 8.25 -3.06
N GLU A 126 -21.53 8.02 -3.40
CA GLU A 126 -22.22 8.65 -4.54
C GLU A 126 -22.39 10.17 -4.28
N GLY A 127 -21.33 10.93 -4.50
CA GLY A 127 -21.31 12.37 -4.24
C GLY A 127 -20.00 12.85 -3.63
N SER A 128 -18.87 12.62 -4.30
CA SER A 128 -17.57 13.14 -3.84
C SER A 128 -17.64 14.66 -3.63
N GLU A 129 -17.14 15.14 -2.48
CA GLU A 129 -17.08 16.57 -2.13
C GLU A 129 -16.26 17.43 -3.11
N GLY A 130 -15.57 16.80 -4.05
CA GLY A 130 -14.93 17.44 -5.18
C GLY A 130 -13.51 16.96 -5.40
N ARG A 131 -12.67 17.84 -5.97
CA ARG A 131 -11.26 17.57 -6.21
C ARG A 131 -10.40 18.50 -5.37
N PHE A 132 -9.27 17.98 -4.93
CA PHE A 132 -8.26 18.76 -4.21
C PHE A 132 -6.91 18.63 -4.89
N LEU A 133 -6.02 19.58 -4.56
CA LEU A 133 -4.63 19.57 -4.97
C LEU A 133 -3.75 19.26 -3.77
N ALA A 134 -2.88 18.26 -3.90
CA ALA A 134 -1.88 17.92 -2.90
C ALA A 134 -0.49 18.21 -3.47
N LEU A 135 0.20 19.17 -2.88
CA LEU A 135 1.53 19.60 -3.28
C LEU A 135 2.57 18.93 -2.38
N TYR A 136 3.44 18.12 -2.97
CA TYR A 136 4.64 17.60 -2.32
C TYR A 136 5.81 18.54 -2.61
N PRO A 137 6.34 19.27 -1.62
CA PRO A 137 7.40 20.25 -1.85
C PRO A 137 8.66 19.61 -2.41
N LYS A 138 9.29 20.26 -3.41
CA LYS A 138 10.55 19.82 -4.02
C LYS A 138 11.66 19.56 -2.99
N GLY A 139 11.68 20.30 -1.88
CA GLY A 139 12.68 20.13 -0.81
C GLY A 139 12.56 18.81 -0.03
N LYS A 140 11.37 18.17 -0.02
CA LYS A 140 11.16 16.87 0.63
C LYS A 140 11.48 15.70 -0.31
N GLY A 141 11.41 15.93 -1.63
CA GLY A 141 11.75 14.95 -2.66
C GLY A 141 10.87 15.10 -3.90
N LEU A 142 10.64 13.99 -4.60
CA LEU A 142 9.82 13.91 -5.80
C LEU A 142 8.87 12.72 -5.72
N LEU A 143 7.57 12.96 -5.94
CA LEU A 143 6.61 11.90 -6.21
C LEU A 143 6.59 11.66 -7.72
N ASP A 144 6.99 10.46 -8.14
CA ASP A 144 7.07 10.05 -9.54
C ASP A 144 5.66 9.78 -10.11
N PRO A 145 5.25 10.45 -11.22
CA PRO A 145 3.98 10.19 -11.88
C PRO A 145 3.78 8.73 -12.32
N LEU A 146 4.84 7.97 -12.56
CA LEU A 146 4.75 6.55 -12.90
C LEU A 146 4.29 5.69 -11.72
N ILE A 147 4.65 6.09 -10.50
CA ILE A 147 4.23 5.42 -9.27
C ILE A 147 2.87 5.95 -8.85
N TYR A 148 2.72 7.27 -8.81
CA TYR A 148 1.49 7.99 -8.47
C TYR A 148 0.64 8.22 -9.72
N LYS A 149 0.34 7.13 -10.43
CA LYS A 149 -0.46 7.15 -11.65
C LYS A 149 -1.95 7.40 -11.36
N PRO A 150 -2.73 7.84 -12.36
CA PRO A 150 -4.18 7.95 -12.25
C PRO A 150 -4.85 6.65 -11.77
N GLU A 151 -6.03 6.79 -11.18
CA GLU A 151 -6.88 5.72 -10.62
C GLU A 151 -6.31 5.01 -9.39
N ARG A 152 -5.15 5.45 -8.88
CA ARG A 152 -4.63 4.94 -7.61
C ARG A 152 -5.24 5.65 -6.43
N GLU A 153 -5.44 4.88 -5.38
CA GLU A 153 -5.90 5.33 -4.09
C GLU A 153 -4.74 5.85 -3.23
N ILE A 154 -4.95 6.99 -2.58
CA ILE A 154 -4.00 7.61 -1.65
C ILE A 154 -4.70 8.11 -0.39
N THR A 155 -3.96 8.11 0.72
CA THR A 155 -4.31 8.85 1.93
C THR A 155 -3.27 9.94 2.12
N VAL A 156 -3.72 11.18 2.29
CA VAL A 156 -2.86 12.36 2.42
C VAL A 156 -3.08 13.00 3.78
N ALA A 157 -2.00 13.16 4.54
CA ALA A 157 -1.93 14.07 5.67
C ALA A 157 -1.21 15.34 5.22
N GLY A 158 -1.95 16.44 5.14
CA GLY A 158 -1.44 17.68 4.57
C GLY A 158 -1.89 18.93 5.30
N LYS A 159 -1.03 19.93 5.27
CA LYS A 159 -1.29 21.26 5.82
C LYS A 159 -2.09 22.08 4.82
N PHE A 160 -3.24 22.62 5.22
CA PHE A 160 -4.04 23.45 4.30
C PHE A 160 -3.32 24.76 3.99
N MET A 161 -3.02 24.98 2.71
CA MET A 161 -2.33 26.17 2.23
C MET A 161 -3.27 27.30 1.84
N GLY A 162 -4.45 26.95 1.32
CA GLY A 162 -5.42 27.89 0.80
C GLY A 162 -6.17 27.32 -0.41
N LEU A 163 -6.73 28.23 -1.21
CA LEU A 163 -7.47 27.91 -2.43
C LEU A 163 -6.65 28.29 -3.66
N ARG A 164 -6.73 27.50 -4.72
CA ARG A 164 -6.09 27.78 -6.01
C ARG A 164 -7.12 27.62 -7.12
N GLU A 165 -7.20 28.63 -7.97
CA GLU A 165 -8.01 28.56 -9.18
C GLU A 165 -7.36 27.62 -10.19
N GLY A 166 -8.18 26.82 -10.83
CA GLY A 166 -7.79 25.87 -11.87
C GLY A 166 -8.96 25.59 -12.80
N LYS A 167 -8.82 24.53 -13.60
CA LYS A 167 -9.86 24.13 -14.54
C LYS A 167 -10.08 22.63 -14.50
N ILE A 168 -11.35 22.22 -14.51
CA ILE A 168 -11.76 20.84 -14.76
C ILE A 168 -12.30 20.81 -16.18
N GLY A 169 -11.51 20.31 -17.12
CA GLY A 169 -11.81 20.44 -18.54
C GLY A 169 -11.81 21.91 -18.95
N GLU A 170 -12.97 22.42 -19.36
CA GLU A 170 -13.15 23.83 -19.76
C GLU A 170 -13.75 24.71 -18.64
N MET A 171 -14.24 24.12 -17.55
CA MET A 171 -14.90 24.84 -16.47
C MET A 171 -13.88 25.36 -15.45
N GLU A 172 -14.05 26.60 -15.01
CA GLU A 172 -13.28 27.16 -13.90
C GLU A 172 -13.66 26.47 -12.58
N TYR A 173 -12.65 26.08 -11.80
CA TYR A 173 -12.83 25.38 -10.54
C TYR A 173 -11.84 25.87 -9.49
N VAL A 174 -12.30 26.00 -8.25
CA VAL A 174 -11.47 26.43 -7.12
C VAL A 174 -11.12 25.21 -6.28
N TYR A 175 -9.84 24.84 -6.31
CA TYR A 175 -9.29 23.70 -5.59
C TYR A 175 -8.81 24.10 -4.19
N PRO A 176 -9.16 23.35 -3.14
CA PRO A 176 -8.41 23.39 -1.89
C PRO A 176 -7.03 22.77 -2.10
N VAL A 177 -6.00 23.45 -1.60
CA VAL A 177 -4.60 23.04 -1.73
C VAL A 177 -4.03 22.63 -0.39
N PHE A 178 -3.42 21.46 -0.35
CA PHE A 178 -2.76 20.89 0.82
C PHE A 178 -1.28 20.67 0.54
N GLU A 179 -0.40 21.13 1.43
CA GLU A 179 1.01 20.77 1.41
C GLU A 179 1.17 19.42 2.10
N ILE A 180 1.74 18.43 1.40
CA ILE A 180 1.86 17.07 1.90
C ILE A 180 2.93 17.00 3.00
N GLU A 181 2.53 16.53 4.19
CA GLU A 181 3.41 16.14 5.29
C GLU A 181 3.63 14.63 5.34
N GLY A 182 2.58 13.86 5.04
CA GLY A 182 2.63 12.42 4.90
C GLY A 182 1.70 11.97 3.78
N VAL A 183 2.13 10.98 3.01
CA VAL A 183 1.29 10.35 1.98
C VAL A 183 1.44 8.85 2.07
N HIS A 184 0.31 8.15 2.02
CA HIS A 184 0.23 6.72 1.88
C HIS A 184 -0.32 6.38 0.50
N LEU A 185 0.33 5.45 -0.19
CA LEU A 185 -0.09 4.98 -1.50
C LEU A 185 -0.59 3.54 -1.38
N TRP A 186 -1.88 3.36 -1.64
CA TRP A 186 -2.52 2.06 -1.54
C TRP A 186 -2.06 1.12 -2.66
N LYS A 187 -2.00 -0.16 -2.34
CA LYS A 187 -1.68 -1.19 -3.33
C LYS A 187 -2.85 -1.34 -4.29
N GLU A 188 -2.55 -1.47 -5.57
CA GLU A 188 -3.58 -1.79 -6.56
C GLU A 188 -4.27 -3.10 -6.19
N PRO A 189 -5.61 -3.14 -6.17
CA PRO A 189 -6.34 -4.37 -5.95
C PRO A 189 -5.99 -5.33 -7.09
N LYS A 190 -5.24 -6.39 -6.76
CA LYS A 190 -5.02 -7.48 -7.73
C LYS A 190 -6.37 -8.17 -7.93
N PRO A 191 -6.88 -8.31 -9.17
CA PRO A 191 -8.07 -9.10 -9.39
C PRO A 191 -7.79 -10.51 -8.87
N TYR A 192 -8.49 -10.90 -7.82
CA TYR A 192 -8.39 -12.25 -7.31
C TYR A 192 -9.18 -13.13 -8.28
N TYR A 193 -8.48 -13.77 -9.20
CA TYR A 193 -9.08 -14.86 -9.97
C TYR A 193 -9.35 -15.98 -8.96
N ALA A 194 -10.60 -16.07 -8.51
CA ALA A 194 -11.06 -17.23 -7.78
C ALA A 194 -10.95 -18.42 -8.74
N VAL A 195 -9.85 -19.15 -8.64
CA VAL A 195 -9.77 -20.48 -9.26
C VAL A 195 -10.78 -21.31 -8.47
N PRO A 196 -11.90 -21.75 -9.07
CA PRO A 196 -12.85 -22.57 -8.35
C PRO A 196 -12.10 -23.79 -7.80
N PRO A 197 -12.40 -24.23 -6.56
CA PRO A 197 -11.76 -25.41 -6.01
C PRO A 197 -11.97 -26.57 -6.99
N VAL A 198 -10.85 -27.11 -7.51
CA VAL A 198 -10.88 -28.31 -8.33
C VAL A 198 -11.27 -29.45 -7.41
N TYR A 199 -12.56 -29.78 -7.35
CA TYR A 199 -13.05 -30.95 -6.63
C TYR A 199 -12.51 -32.19 -7.34
N PRO A 200 -11.58 -32.96 -6.74
CA PRO A 200 -11.12 -34.21 -7.32
C PRO A 200 -12.20 -35.25 -7.05
N GLY A 201 -13.24 -35.32 -7.90
CA GLY A 201 -14.33 -36.27 -7.64
C GLY A 201 -15.53 -36.32 -8.56
N LEU A 202 -15.65 -35.51 -9.62
CA LEU A 202 -16.82 -35.56 -10.51
C LEU A 202 -16.42 -35.78 -11.98
N TYR A 203 -15.75 -36.90 -12.23
CA TYR A 203 -15.56 -37.45 -13.58
C TYR A 203 -16.56 -38.59 -13.82
N TYR A 204 -17.83 -38.23 -14.02
CA TYR A 204 -18.76 -39.12 -14.72
C TYR A 204 -19.81 -38.27 -15.45
N TYR A 205 -19.38 -37.62 -16.53
CA TYR A 205 -20.29 -37.09 -17.54
C TYR A 205 -20.14 -37.91 -18.83
N PRO A 206 -21.25 -38.42 -19.41
CA PRO A 206 -21.23 -39.15 -20.68
C PRO A 206 -20.67 -38.29 -21.81
N GLN A 207 -19.84 -38.89 -22.65
CA GLN A 207 -18.91 -38.24 -23.58
C GLN A 207 -19.54 -37.60 -24.83
N TRP A 208 -20.76 -37.07 -24.72
CA TRP A 208 -21.57 -36.65 -25.87
C TRP A 208 -22.02 -35.19 -25.82
N TRP A 209 -21.50 -34.39 -24.90
CA TRP A 209 -21.69 -32.94 -24.90
C TRP A 209 -20.36 -32.25 -25.18
N ASP A 210 -19.95 -32.34 -26.44
CA ASP A 210 -19.10 -31.33 -27.06
C ASP A 210 -19.92 -30.06 -27.19
N TYR A 211 -19.82 -29.19 -26.18
CA TYR A 211 -20.02 -27.77 -26.36
C TYR A 211 -18.83 -27.07 -25.71
N SER A 212 -17.85 -26.79 -26.57
CA SER A 212 -17.19 -25.49 -26.59
C SER A 212 -18.15 -24.40 -26.12
N TRP A 213 -17.69 -23.53 -25.22
CA TRP A 213 -18.28 -22.25 -24.78
C TRP A 213 -18.55 -22.16 -23.25
N TRP A 214 -17.95 -21.13 -22.65
CA TRP A 214 -18.21 -20.56 -21.32
C TRP A 214 -17.43 -21.09 -20.11
N GLY A 215 -16.25 -20.51 -19.91
CA GLY A 215 -15.54 -20.51 -18.64
C GLY A 215 -14.68 -19.26 -18.48
N TYR A 216 -15.20 -18.09 -18.88
CA TYR A 216 -14.54 -16.82 -18.56
C TYR A 216 -14.50 -16.67 -17.04
N PRO A 217 -13.32 -16.53 -16.41
CA PRO A 217 -13.24 -16.30 -14.97
C PRO A 217 -13.85 -14.94 -14.68
N TYR A 218 -15.05 -14.94 -14.10
CA TYR A 218 -15.69 -13.71 -13.64
C TYR A 218 -14.83 -13.09 -12.54
N PRO A 219 -14.33 -11.86 -12.71
CA PRO A 219 -13.75 -11.12 -11.62
C PRO A 219 -14.85 -10.92 -10.58
N LEU A 220 -14.68 -11.50 -9.38
CA LEU A 220 -15.52 -11.16 -8.25
C LEU A 220 -15.15 -9.73 -7.84
N TYR A 221 -15.89 -8.77 -8.38
CA TYR A 221 -15.85 -7.38 -7.96
C TYR A 221 -16.28 -7.35 -6.49
N ARG A 222 -15.38 -6.90 -5.60
CA ARG A 222 -15.75 -6.67 -4.20
C ARG A 222 -16.79 -5.54 -4.18
N PRO A 223 -17.99 -5.74 -3.62
CA PRO A 223 -18.87 -4.64 -3.31
C PRO A 223 -18.18 -3.83 -2.21
N TYR A 224 -18.00 -2.54 -2.45
CA TYR A 224 -17.68 -1.59 -1.39
C TYR A 224 -18.96 -1.48 -0.52
N TRP A 225 -18.85 -1.80 0.76
CA TRP A 225 -19.86 -1.49 1.78
C TRP A 225 -19.20 -0.59 2.81
#